data_AF-A0AAV8V7F2-F1
#
_entry.id   AF-A0AAV8V7F2-F1
#
_cell.length_a   1.000
_cell.length_b   1.000
_cell.length_c   1.000
_cell.angle_alpha   90.00
_cell.angle_beta   90.00
_cell.angle_gamma   90.00
#
_symmetry.space_group_name_H-M   'P 1'
#
loop_
_entity.id
_entity.type
_entity.pdbx_description
1 polymer ?
#
loop_
_entity_poly.entity_id
_entity_poly.type
_entity_poly.pdbx_seq_one_letter_code
_entity_poly.pdbx_strand_id
1 'polypeptide(L)'
;MEAGLCLYGNDITSETTPVEAALTWLVAKRRRELKNFPGAETILRQIKEGSSIKRIGLISKTGPPARQGAVILSEDGQELGKVTSGCPSPSLGSNIAMGYVPTSHSKTGTKICLKIREKVYEAVVSKMPFVKTNYYSKPK
;
A
#
# COMPACT_ATOMS: atom_id res chain seq x y z
N MET A 1 3.92 -5.08 10.44
CA MET A 1 3.39 -3.99 9.58
C MET A 1 4.39 -2.86 9.37
N GLU A 2 5.08 -2.39 10.41
CA GLU A 2 6.03 -1.26 10.33
C GLU A 2 7.09 -1.40 9.21
N ALA A 3 7.54 -2.63 8.91
CA ALA A 3 8.46 -2.92 7.81
C ALA A 3 7.82 -2.87 6.40
N GLY A 4 6.53 -2.55 6.26
CA GLY A 4 5.85 -2.44 4.95
C GLY A 4 5.65 -3.77 4.20
N LEU A 5 5.90 -4.91 4.86
CA LEU A 5 5.72 -6.25 4.29
C LEU A 5 4.24 -6.62 4.20
N CYS A 6 3.87 -7.24 3.08
CA CYS A 6 2.50 -7.69 2.83
C CYS A 6 2.16 -8.96 3.62
N LEU A 7 0.91 -9.05 4.06
CA LEU A 7 0.28 -10.27 4.54
C LEU A 7 -0.68 -10.82 3.47
N TYR A 8 -0.45 -12.05 3.00
CA TYR A 8 -1.37 -12.71 2.06
C TYR A 8 -2.73 -12.98 2.72
N GLY A 9 -3.81 -12.76 1.97
CA GLY A 9 -5.19 -12.78 2.48
C GLY A 9 -5.67 -11.41 3.00
N ASN A 10 -4.74 -10.47 3.19
CA ASN A 10 -5.04 -9.11 3.61
C ASN A 10 -4.60 -8.10 2.55
N ASP A 11 -3.28 -7.92 2.40
CA ASP A 11 -2.70 -6.88 1.55
C ASP A 11 -2.53 -7.33 0.10
N ILE A 12 -2.47 -8.65 -0.11
CA ILE A 12 -2.41 -9.28 -1.42
C ILE A 12 -3.30 -10.52 -1.43
N THR A 13 -3.98 -10.74 -2.54
CA THR A 13 -4.89 -11.87 -2.81
C THR A 13 -4.63 -12.40 -4.23
N SER A 14 -5.37 -13.44 -4.64
CA SER A 14 -5.36 -13.92 -6.03
C SER A 14 -5.86 -12.90 -7.05
N GLU A 15 -6.52 -11.82 -6.60
CA GLU A 15 -7.07 -10.76 -7.45
C GLU A 15 -6.12 -9.57 -7.59
N THR A 16 -5.09 -9.47 -6.73
CA THR A 16 -4.13 -8.36 -6.76
C THR A 16 -2.90 -8.72 -7.59
N THR A 17 -2.57 -7.89 -8.56
CA THR A 17 -1.35 -8.05 -9.35
C THR A 17 -0.11 -7.53 -8.61
N PRO A 18 1.11 -8.00 -8.97
CA PRO A 18 2.34 -7.46 -8.40
C PRO A 18 2.52 -5.94 -8.62
N VAL A 19 1.97 -5.38 -9.69
CA VAL A 19 2.09 -3.94 -9.97
C VAL A 19 1.20 -3.13 -9.04
N GLU A 20 -0.06 -3.54 -8.89
CA GLU A 20 -1.01 -2.92 -7.95
C GLU A 20 -0.47 -3.02 -6.52
N ALA A 21 0.09 -4.16 -6.13
CA ALA A 21 0.65 -4.37 -4.79
C ALA A 21 1.97 -3.59 -4.52
N ALA A 22 2.48 -2.82 -5.50
CA ALA A 22 3.79 -2.17 -5.46
C ALA A 22 4.95 -3.17 -5.24
N LEU A 23 4.83 -4.37 -5.82
CA LEU A 23 5.78 -5.49 -5.74
C LEU A 23 6.46 -5.79 -7.10
N THR A 24 6.44 -4.85 -8.05
CA THR A 24 7.07 -4.99 -9.37
C THR A 24 8.54 -5.42 -9.31
N TRP A 25 9.25 -5.11 -8.22
CA TRP A 25 10.64 -5.52 -8.00
C TRP A 25 10.82 -7.05 -7.92
N LEU A 26 9.77 -7.82 -7.59
CA LEU A 26 9.79 -9.30 -7.60
C LEU A 26 9.80 -9.87 -9.02
N VAL A 27 9.34 -9.12 -10.02
CA VAL A 27 9.34 -9.58 -11.42
C VAL A 27 10.72 -9.33 -12.00
N ALA A 28 11.59 -10.34 -11.96
CA ALA A 28 12.96 -10.24 -12.44
C ALA A 28 13.04 -9.91 -13.95
N LYS A 29 14.09 -9.18 -14.36
CA LYS A 29 14.31 -8.72 -15.74
C LYS A 29 14.17 -9.85 -16.78
N ARG A 30 14.86 -10.98 -16.57
CA ARG A 30 14.78 -12.16 -17.46
C ARG A 30 13.35 -12.68 -17.65
N ARG A 31 12.53 -12.65 -16.60
CA ARG A 31 11.12 -13.11 -16.68
C ARG A 31 10.29 -12.14 -17.51
N ARG A 32 10.58 -10.84 -17.42
CA ARG A 32 9.90 -9.82 -18.24
C ARG A 32 10.18 -9.99 -19.73
N GLU A 33 11.42 -10.32 -20.07
CA GLU A 33 11.86 -10.56 -21.45
C GLU A 33 11.25 -11.85 -22.01
N LEU A 34 11.29 -12.95 -21.25
CA LEU A 34 10.81 -14.26 -21.71
C LEU A 34 9.28 -14.41 -21.69
N LYS A 35 8.57 -13.57 -20.91
CA LYS A 35 7.10 -13.63 -20.75
C LYS A 35 6.56 -15.02 -20.33
N ASN A 36 7.38 -15.84 -19.69
CA ASN A 36 7.09 -17.24 -19.40
C ASN A 36 6.57 -17.48 -17.97
N PHE A 37 5.58 -16.71 -17.54
CA PHE A 37 4.95 -16.85 -16.23
C PHE A 37 3.44 -16.61 -16.27
N PRO A 38 2.65 -17.17 -15.34
CA PRO A 38 1.21 -16.96 -15.29
C PRO A 38 0.86 -15.47 -15.19
N GLY A 39 -0.07 -14.99 -16.04
CA GLY A 39 -0.50 -13.59 -16.05
C GLY A 39 0.53 -12.60 -16.64
N ALA A 40 1.57 -13.10 -17.34
CA ALA A 40 2.64 -12.25 -17.88
C ALA A 40 2.13 -11.10 -18.74
N GLU A 41 1.13 -11.32 -19.59
CA GLU A 41 0.57 -10.29 -20.45
C GLU A 41 0.02 -9.10 -19.64
N THR A 42 -0.87 -9.37 -18.68
CA THR A 42 -1.47 -8.35 -17.81
C THR A 42 -0.42 -7.62 -16.99
N ILE A 43 0.50 -8.37 -16.36
CA ILE A 43 1.52 -7.80 -15.48
C ILE A 43 2.49 -6.93 -16.28
N LEU A 44 2.92 -7.36 -17.46
CA LEU A 44 3.83 -6.59 -18.31
C LEU A 44 3.17 -5.33 -18.88
N ARG A 45 1.88 -5.41 -19.24
CA ARG A 45 1.09 -4.24 -19.62
C ARG A 45 1.06 -3.22 -18.48
N GLN A 46 0.72 -3.64 -17.27
CA GLN A 46 0.69 -2.77 -16.09
C GLN A 46 2.07 -2.22 -15.72
N ILE A 47 3.17 -2.96 -15.94
CA ILE A 47 4.53 -2.44 -15.72
C ILE A 47 4.82 -1.27 -16.68
N LYS A 48 4.33 -1.35 -17.93
CA LYS A 48 4.56 -0.34 -18.96
C LYS A 48 3.63 0.86 -18.82
N GLU A 49 2.35 0.62 -18.57
CA GLU A 49 1.27 1.62 -18.62
C GLU A 49 0.89 2.15 -17.23
N GLY A 50 1.27 1.43 -16.18
CA GLY A 50 0.79 1.65 -14.82
C GLY A 50 -0.48 0.84 -14.51
N SER A 51 -0.83 0.78 -13.22
CA SER A 51 -2.09 0.24 -12.73
C SER A 51 -3.04 1.38 -12.36
N SER A 52 -4.35 1.15 -12.43
CA SER A 52 -5.36 2.13 -12.00
C SER A 52 -5.40 2.29 -10.48
N ILE A 53 -5.08 1.23 -9.75
CA ILE A 53 -4.99 1.19 -8.28
C ILE A 53 -3.58 0.85 -7.83
N LYS A 54 -3.23 1.28 -6.61
CA LYS A 54 -1.93 1.00 -6.01
C LYS A 54 -2.02 0.83 -4.50
N ARG A 55 -1.27 -0.13 -3.97
CA ARG A 55 -1.06 -0.32 -2.53
C ARG A 55 -0.20 0.80 -1.98
N ILE A 56 -0.65 1.40 -0.89
CA ILE A 56 0.01 2.49 -0.20
C ILE A 56 0.13 2.22 1.28
N GLY A 57 1.07 2.93 1.92
CA GLY A 57 1.14 3.03 3.38
C GLY A 57 0.48 4.32 3.84
N LEU A 58 -0.13 4.28 5.02
CA LEU A 58 -0.89 5.37 5.62
C LEU A 58 -0.44 5.59 7.05
N ILE A 59 -0.30 6.85 7.45
CA ILE A 59 -0.07 7.25 8.84
C ILE A 59 -1.20 8.18 9.27
N SER A 60 -1.80 7.90 10.42
CA SER A 60 -2.72 8.79 11.11
C SER A 60 -2.21 9.05 12.53
N LYS A 61 -2.13 10.34 12.89
CA LYS A 61 -1.63 10.78 14.21
C LYS A 61 -2.73 10.90 15.25
N THR A 62 -3.99 10.87 14.84
CA THR A 62 -5.14 11.10 15.70
C THR A 62 -6.14 9.96 15.54
N GLY A 63 -7.03 9.82 16.51
CA GLY A 63 -8.11 8.83 16.46
C GLY A 63 -7.66 7.38 16.69
N PRO A 64 -8.61 6.43 16.57
CA PRO A 64 -8.35 5.01 16.72
C PRO A 64 -7.59 4.45 15.50
N PRO A 65 -6.90 3.30 15.65
CA PRO A 65 -6.26 2.63 14.51
C PRO A 65 -7.31 2.15 13.51
N ALA A 66 -7.12 2.50 12.23
CA ALA A 66 -7.93 1.96 11.15
C ALA A 66 -7.71 0.45 11.04
N ARG A 67 -8.81 -0.31 10.99
CA ARG A 67 -8.79 -1.77 10.83
C ARG A 67 -9.08 -2.14 9.38
N GLN A 68 -8.85 -3.39 9.04
CA GLN A 68 -9.22 -3.96 7.74
C GLN A 68 -10.68 -3.61 7.40
N GLY A 69 -10.92 -3.16 6.17
CA GLY A 69 -12.22 -2.74 5.67
C GLY A 69 -12.56 -1.27 5.91
N ALA A 70 -11.80 -0.51 6.70
CA ALA A 70 -12.01 0.92 6.87
C ALA A 70 -11.89 1.66 5.52
N VAL A 71 -12.77 2.63 5.29
CA VAL A 71 -12.85 3.36 4.01
C VAL A 71 -11.80 4.46 3.98
N ILE A 72 -11.11 4.56 2.85
CA ILE A 72 -10.16 5.63 2.54
C ILE A 72 -10.91 6.67 1.71
N LEU A 73 -10.90 7.91 2.18
CA LEU A 73 -11.55 9.06 1.55
C LEU A 73 -10.48 10.06 1.05
N SER A 74 -10.80 10.82 0.01
CA SER A 74 -10.06 12.02 -0.36
C SER A 74 -10.29 13.13 0.68
N GLU A 75 -9.55 14.23 0.57
CA GLU A 75 -9.78 15.44 1.38
C GLU A 75 -11.19 16.02 1.13
N ASP A 76 -11.71 15.86 -0.09
CA ASP A 76 -13.07 16.26 -0.49
C ASP A 76 -14.17 15.26 -0.07
N GLY A 77 -13.81 14.15 0.59
CA GLY A 77 -14.75 13.14 1.07
C GLY A 77 -15.13 12.07 0.04
N GLN A 78 -14.51 12.03 -1.14
CA GLN A 78 -14.74 10.98 -2.14
C GLN A 78 -14.14 9.64 -1.67
N GLU A 79 -14.87 8.54 -1.82
CA GLU A 79 -14.31 7.20 -1.55
C GLU A 79 -13.24 6.83 -2.58
N LEU A 80 -12.02 6.60 -2.09
CA LEU A 80 -10.85 6.20 -2.89
C LEU A 80 -10.63 4.69 -2.82
N GLY A 81 -10.89 4.07 -1.68
CA GLY A 81 -10.65 2.64 -1.51
C GLY A 81 -10.76 2.18 -0.07
N LYS A 82 -10.02 1.13 0.28
CA LYS A 82 -10.14 0.48 1.58
C LYS A 82 -8.79 0.11 2.19
N VAL A 83 -8.75 0.16 3.51
CA VAL A 83 -7.66 -0.35 4.34
C VAL A 83 -7.67 -1.88 4.31
N THR A 84 -6.52 -2.48 4.03
CA THR A 84 -6.31 -3.94 4.05
C THR A 84 -5.78 -4.41 5.40
N SER A 85 -4.88 -3.64 6.00
CA SER A 85 -4.28 -3.95 7.29
C SER A 85 -4.05 -2.65 8.07
N GLY A 86 -4.28 -2.64 9.38
CA GLY A 86 -3.87 -1.50 10.21
C GLY A 86 -3.72 -1.83 11.68
N CYS A 87 -2.77 -1.16 12.33
CA CYS A 87 -2.48 -1.30 13.75
C CYS A 87 -1.78 -0.05 14.31
N PRO A 88 -1.81 0.16 15.64
CA PRO A 88 -0.90 1.12 16.28
C PRO A 88 0.56 0.72 16.02
N SER A 89 1.42 1.71 15.76
CA SER A 89 2.87 1.54 15.65
C SER A 89 3.53 2.01 16.96
N PRO A 90 4.05 1.09 17.80
CA PRO A 90 4.78 1.48 19.00
C PRO A 90 6.05 2.27 18.67
N SER A 91 6.73 1.96 17.57
CA SER A 91 7.98 2.61 17.17
C SER A 91 7.79 4.07 16.76
N LEU A 92 6.64 4.41 16.18
CA LEU A 92 6.35 5.77 15.67
C LEU A 92 5.42 6.57 16.60
N GLY A 93 4.80 5.93 17.59
CA GLY A 93 3.78 6.56 18.44
C GLY A 93 2.54 7.02 17.67
N SER A 94 2.26 6.40 16.51
CA SER A 94 1.16 6.78 15.62
C SER A 94 0.42 5.54 15.09
N ASN A 95 -0.76 5.72 14.50
CA ASN A 95 -1.46 4.63 13.83
C ASN A 95 -0.95 4.47 12.40
N ILE A 96 -0.67 3.23 12.00
CA ILE A 96 -0.27 2.90 10.63
C ILE A 96 -1.26 1.95 9.98
N ALA A 97 -1.42 2.07 8.67
CA ALA A 97 -2.26 1.19 7.88
C ALA A 97 -1.69 1.01 6.47
N MET A 98 -2.11 -0.05 5.80
CA MET A 98 -1.93 -0.27 4.37
C MET A 98 -3.30 -0.40 3.72
N GLY A 99 -3.38 -0.02 2.45
CA GLY A 99 -4.61 -0.12 1.68
C GLY A 99 -4.38 0.19 0.21
N TYR A 100 -5.45 0.15 -0.57
CA TYR A 100 -5.43 0.45 -2.00
C TYR A 100 -6.21 1.72 -2.28
N VAL A 101 -5.64 2.57 -3.14
CA VAL A 101 -6.26 3.78 -3.67
C VAL A 101 -6.00 3.90 -5.16
N PRO A 102 -6.69 4.78 -5.90
CA PRO A 102 -6.36 5.08 -7.28
C PRO A 102 -4.93 5.62 -7.36
N THR A 103 -4.20 5.26 -8.42
CA THR A 103 -2.79 5.65 -8.58
C THR A 103 -2.59 7.17 -8.54
N SER A 104 -3.59 7.94 -8.97
CA SER A 104 -3.62 9.42 -8.85
C SER A 104 -3.45 9.93 -7.41
N HIS A 105 -3.89 9.16 -6.41
CA HIS A 105 -3.82 9.50 -4.99
C HIS A 105 -2.70 8.76 -4.25
N SER A 106 -1.85 8.02 -4.97
CA SER A 106 -0.83 7.15 -4.35
C SER A 106 0.49 7.84 -3.98
N LYS A 107 0.62 9.14 -4.29
CA LYS A 107 1.86 9.90 -4.04
C LYS A 107 2.10 10.07 -2.54
N THR A 108 3.34 9.88 -2.10
CA THR A 108 3.73 10.14 -0.71
C THR A 108 3.51 11.62 -0.36
N GLY A 109 2.95 11.87 0.83
CA GLY A 109 2.57 13.20 1.31
C GLY A 109 1.15 13.61 0.93
N THR A 110 0.45 12.86 0.09
CA THR A 110 -0.97 13.12 -0.21
C THR A 110 -1.79 13.03 1.07
N LYS A 111 -2.59 14.07 1.33
CA LYS A 111 -3.57 14.09 2.43
C LYS A 111 -4.78 13.26 2.04
N ILE A 112 -5.24 12.45 2.98
CA ILE A 112 -6.42 11.61 2.82
C ILE A 112 -7.15 11.52 4.17
N CYS A 113 -8.33 10.95 4.14
CA CYS A 113 -9.15 10.74 5.33
C CYS A 113 -9.45 9.25 5.50
N LEU A 114 -9.57 8.80 6.76
CA LEU A 114 -9.95 7.45 7.11
C LEU A 114 -11.28 7.49 7.84
N LYS A 115 -12.29 6.83 7.27
CA LYS A 115 -13.58 6.64 7.93
C LYS A 115 -13.48 5.42 8.84
N ILE A 116 -13.47 5.66 10.15
CA ILE A 116 -13.39 4.63 11.17
C ILE A 116 -14.66 4.71 12.01
N ARG A 117 -15.51 3.68 11.88
CA ARG A 117 -16.91 3.73 12.35
C ARG A 117 -17.62 4.91 11.67
N GLU A 118 -18.29 5.78 12.44
CA GLU A 118 -18.99 6.96 11.91
C GLU A 118 -18.16 8.25 11.93
N LYS A 119 -16.87 8.18 12.24
CA LYS A 119 -16.00 9.36 12.34
C LYS A 119 -14.91 9.33 11.29
N VAL A 120 -14.57 10.52 10.79
CA VAL A 120 -13.51 10.74 9.80
C VAL A 120 -12.28 11.29 10.51
N TYR A 121 -11.12 10.68 10.23
CA TYR A 121 -9.83 11.08 10.79
C TYR A 121 -8.84 11.36 9.68
N GLU A 122 -8.04 12.39 9.84
CA GLU A 122 -6.99 12.74 8.89
C GLU A 122 -5.88 11.69 8.88
N ALA A 123 -5.37 11.42 7.69
CA ALA A 123 -4.23 10.56 7.46
C ALA A 123 -3.39 11.11 6.30
N VAL A 124 -2.17 10.61 6.18
CA VAL A 124 -1.26 10.98 5.09
C VAL A 124 -0.68 9.72 4.47
N VAL A 125 -0.58 9.72 3.14
CA VAL A 125 0.11 8.68 2.40
C VAL A 125 1.60 8.71 2.75
N SER A 126 2.10 7.64 3.34
CA SER A 126 3.49 7.48 3.74
C SER A 126 4.23 6.49 2.84
N LYS A 127 5.54 6.73 2.68
CA LYS A 127 6.44 5.75 2.09
C LYS A 127 6.53 4.53 3.00
N MET A 128 6.62 3.35 2.38
CA MET A 128 6.95 2.09 3.06
C MET A 128 8.39 1.69 2.72
N PRO A 129 9.13 1.07 3.66
CA PRO A 129 8.72 0.73 5.04
C PRO A 129 8.49 1.98 5.91
N PHE A 130 7.61 1.89 6.91
CA PHE A 130 7.31 2.99 7.84
C PHE A 130 8.48 3.25 8.81
N VAL A 131 9.13 2.16 9.23
CA VAL A 131 10.34 2.18 10.05
C VAL A 131 11.48 1.64 9.22
N LYS A 132 12.65 2.30 9.29
CA LYS A 132 13.85 1.90 8.53
C LYS A 132 14.21 0.44 8.85
N THR A 133 14.44 -0.35 7.80
CA THR A 133 14.90 -1.73 7.95
C THR A 133 16.40 -1.79 8.25
N ASN A 134 16.79 -2.71 9.12
CA ASN A 134 18.19 -2.94 9.51
C ASN A 134 18.69 -4.27 8.93
N TYR A 135 18.45 -4.50 7.64
CA TYR A 135 18.97 -5.70 6.97
C TYR A 135 20.49 -5.64 6.93
N TYR A 136 21.15 -6.74 7.30
CA TYR A 136 22.59 -6.87 7.13
C TYR A 136 22.94 -6.85 5.64
N SER A 137 23.90 -6.00 5.28
CA SER A 137 24.51 -5.98 3.95
C SER A 137 26.02 -6.07 4.15
N LYS A 138 26.69 -6.87 3.30
CA LYS A 138 28.16 -6.96 3.36
C LYS A 138 28.73 -5.55 3.13
N PRO A 139 29.69 -5.10 3.97
CA PRO A 139 30.43 -3.88 3.70
C PRO A 139 31.02 -3.96 2.29
N LYS A 140 30.93 -2.85 1.54
CA LYS A 140 31.58 -2.73 0.24
C LYS A 140 33.07 -2.58 0.39
#